data_AF-U1PCA7-F1
#
_entry.id   AF-U1PCA7-F1
#
_cell.length_a   1.000
_cell.length_b   1.000
_cell.length_c   1.000
_cell.angle_alpha   90.00
_cell.angle_beta   90.00
_cell.angle_gamma   90.00
#
_symmetry.space_group_name_H-M   'P 1'
#
loop_
_entity.id
_entity.type
_entity.pdbx_description
1 polymer ?
#
loop_
_entity_poly.entity_id
_entity_poly.type
_entity_poly.pdbx_seq_one_letter_code
_entity_poly.pdbx_strand_id
1 'polypeptide(L)' 'MVGSSLTDDERSLANTRLKIGFVLLVAVSMGLMALQADPTPLQLAVVVAVGVAVGVGLLWFVLRNLAAYRSSLR' A
#
# COMPACT_ATOMS: atom_id res chain seq x y z
N MET A 1 -1.62 10.48 -27.12
CA MET A 1 -1.47 9.48 -26.04
C MET A 1 -1.18 8.15 -26.71
N VAL A 2 -0.05 7.53 -26.42
CA VAL A 2 0.23 6.16 -26.88
C VAL A 2 -0.76 5.25 -26.14
N GLY A 3 -1.56 4.48 -26.88
CA GLY A 3 -2.48 3.51 -26.26
C GLY A 3 -1.70 2.56 -25.37
N SER A 4 -2.23 2.19 -24.21
CA SER A 4 -1.53 1.23 -23.37
C SER A 4 -1.40 -0.09 -24.09
N SER A 5 -0.19 -0.65 -24.06
CA SER A 5 0.07 -2.01 -24.51
C SER A 5 -0.64 -3.08 -23.67
N LEU A 6 -1.23 -2.69 -22.54
CA LEU A 6 -2.00 -3.55 -21.64
C LEU A 6 -3.50 -3.42 -21.92
N THR A 7 -4.18 -4.55 -21.93
CA THR A 7 -5.65 -4.64 -21.85
C THR A 7 -6.14 -4.11 -20.49
N ASP A 8 -7.42 -3.79 -20.38
CA ASP A 8 -8.01 -3.26 -19.14
C ASP A 8 -7.92 -4.25 -17.97
N ASP A 9 -8.06 -5.56 -18.25
CA ASP A 9 -7.92 -6.62 -17.27
C ASP A 9 -6.49 -6.74 -16.74
N GLU A 10 -5.49 -6.72 -17.65
CA GLU A 10 -4.07 -6.74 -17.26
C GLU A 10 -3.69 -5.52 -16.44
N ARG A 11 -4.21 -4.35 -16.81
CA ARG A 11 -4.03 -3.11 -16.05
C ARG A 11 -4.64 -3.21 -14.65
N SER A 12 -5.86 -3.73 -14.54
CA SER A 12 -6.55 -3.89 -13.25
C SER A 12 -5.78 -4.85 -12.33
N LEU A 13 -5.31 -5.97 -12.89
CA LEU A 13 -4.52 -6.96 -12.16
C LEU A 13 -3.17 -6.37 -11.72
N ALA A 14 -2.46 -5.68 -12.61
CA ALA A 14 -1.19 -5.03 -12.30
C ALA A 14 -1.35 -3.98 -11.19
N ASN A 15 -2.39 -3.13 -11.28
CA ASN A 15 -2.71 -2.16 -10.25
C ASN A 15 -3.03 -2.82 -8.91
N THR A 16 -3.76 -3.93 -8.91
CA THR A 16 -4.10 -4.67 -7.68
C THR A 16 -2.84 -5.22 -7.03
N ARG A 17 -1.94 -5.83 -7.79
CA ARG A 17 -0.65 -6.33 -7.29
C ARG A 17 0.22 -5.21 -6.73
N LEU A 18 0.29 -4.06 -7.39
CA LEU A 18 1.03 -2.90 -6.90
C LEU A 18 0.47 -2.38 -5.56
N LYS A 19 -0.85 -2.29 -5.42
CA LYS A 19 -1.51 -1.89 -4.17
C LYS A 19 -1.20 -2.86 -3.03
N ILE A 20 -1.30 -4.16 -3.29
CA ILE A 20 -0.96 -5.20 -2.31
C ILE A 20 0.52 -5.10 -1.93
N GLY A 21 1.42 -5.01 -2.91
CA GLY A 21 2.85 -4.88 -2.70
C GLY A 21 3.22 -3.65 -1.85
N PHE A 22 2.58 -2.50 -2.09
CA PHE A 22 2.77 -1.30 -1.28
C PHE A 22 2.40 -1.52 0.19
N VAL A 23 1.22 -2.09 0.46
CA VAL A 23 0.77 -2.35 1.84
C VAL A 23 1.70 -3.36 2.53
N LEU A 24 2.08 -4.44 1.83
CA LEU A 24 3.01 -5.43 2.35
C LEU A 24 4.39 -4.83 2.64
N LEU A 25 4.91 -3.97 1.77
CA LEU A 25 6.20 -3.31 1.97
C LEU A 25 6.20 -2.47 3.25
N VAL A 26 5.13 -1.70 3.49
CA VAL A 26 4.98 -0.92 4.73
C VAL A 26 4.92 -1.83 5.96
N ALA A 27 4.09 -2.89 5.91
CA ALA A 27 3.94 -3.81 7.03
C ALA A 27 5.23 -4.56 7.38
N VAL A 28 5.92 -5.07 6.36
CA VAL A 28 7.22 -5.77 6.52
C VAL A 28 8.28 -4.80 7.03
N SER A 29 8.35 -3.58 6.51
CA SER A 29 9.31 -2.58 6.98
C SER A 29 9.14 -2.29 8.47
N MET A 30 7.90 -2.09 8.94
CA MET A 30 7.63 -1.88 10.36
C MET A 30 7.94 -3.12 11.21
N GLY A 31 7.61 -4.32 10.72
CA GLY A 31 7.94 -5.57 11.40
C GLY A 31 9.45 -5.77 11.56
N LEU A 32 10.23 -5.53 10.49
CA LEU A 32 11.69 -5.59 10.51
C LEU A 32 12.28 -4.56 11.47
N MET A 33 11.72 -3.35 11.51
CA MET A 33 12.17 -2.31 12.45
C MET A 33 11.91 -2.71 13.91
N ALA A 34 10.76 -3.33 14.19
CA ALA A 34 10.41 -3.78 15.53
C ALA A 34 11.32 -4.92 16.04
N LEU A 35 11.79 -5.80 15.16
CA LEU A 35 12.73 -6.87 15.53
C LEU A 35 14.04 -6.35 16.14
N GLN A 36 14.41 -5.10 15.87
CA GLN A 36 15.60 -4.48 16.47
C GLN A 36 15.44 -4.14 17.97
N ALA A 37 14.23 -4.24 18.51
CA ALA A 37 13.91 -3.93 19.90
C ALA A 37 13.53 -5.19 20.72
N ASP A 38 13.96 -6.38 20.28
CA ASP A 38 13.69 -7.68 20.93
C ASP A 38 12.20 -7.86 21.33
N PRO A 39 11.25 -7.72 20.39
CA PRO A 39 9.84 -7.74 20.72
C PRO A 39 9.39 -9.16 21.07
N THR A 40 8.37 -9.27 21.94
CA THR A 40 7.67 -10.55 22.09
C THR A 40 6.93 -10.92 20.80
N PRO A 41 6.63 -12.20 20.54
CA PRO A 41 5.89 -12.61 19.33
C PRO A 41 4.54 -11.90 19.17
N LEU A 42 3.84 -11.64 20.28
CA LEU A 42 2.59 -10.89 20.29
C LEU A 42 2.79 -9.43 19.87
N GLN A 43 3.83 -8.77 20.38
CA GLN A 43 4.15 -7.39 19.99
C GLN A 43 4.51 -7.30 18.50
N LEU A 44 5.27 -8.25 17.97
CA LEU A 44 5.59 -8.30 16.54
C LEU A 44 4.33 -8.44 15.69
N ALA A 45 3.41 -9.34 16.06
CA ALA A 45 2.14 -9.53 15.35
C ALA A 45 1.29 -8.24 15.37
N VAL A 46 1.23 -7.54 16.50
CA VAL A 46 0.56 -6.24 16.62
C VAL A 46 1.22 -5.19 15.72
N VAL A 47 2.55 -5.08 15.72
CA VAL A 47 3.26 -4.12 14.86
C VAL A 47 2.98 -4.39 13.38
N VAL A 48 2.98 -5.65 12.95
CA VAL A 48 2.66 -6.01 11.55
C VAL A 48 1.20 -5.66 11.22
N ALA A 49 0.26 -5.90 12.14
CA ALA A 49 -1.15 -5.52 11.95
C ALA A 49 -1.33 -4.00 11.85
N VAL A 50 -0.64 -3.22 12.69
CA VAL A 50 -0.56 -1.76 12.58
C VAL A 50 0.10 -1.36 11.26
N GLY A 51 1.13 -2.09 10.84
CA GLY A 51 1.75 -2.11 9.50
C GLY A 51 0.74 -2.07 8.37
N VAL A 52 -0.12 -3.07 8.34
CA VAL A 52 -1.15 -3.22 7.33
C VAL A 52 -2.15 -2.05 7.41
N ALA A 53 -2.61 -1.70 8.60
CA ALA A 53 -3.55 -0.59 8.79
C ALA A 53 -2.99 0.75 8.29
N VAL A 54 -1.72 1.05 8.62
CA VAL A 54 -1.00 2.24 8.15
C VAL A 54 -0.82 2.18 6.63
N GLY A 55 -0.38 1.05 6.07
CA GLY A 55 -0.22 0.88 4.64
C GLY A 55 -1.54 1.09 3.87
N VAL A 56 -2.64 0.55 4.36
CA VAL A 56 -3.97 0.76 3.77
C VAL A 56 -4.40 2.22 3.90
N GLY A 57 -4.20 2.85 5.06
CA GLY A 57 -4.51 4.25 5.29
C GLY A 57 -3.75 5.19 4.36
N LEU A 58 -2.44 4.95 4.17
CA LEU A 58 -1.61 5.70 3.23
C LEU A 58 -2.06 5.50 1.78
N LEU A 59 -2.33 4.26 1.38
CA LEU A 59 -2.83 3.97 0.04
C LEU A 59 -4.16 4.68 -0.22
N TRP A 60 -5.09 4.60 0.73
CA TRP A 60 -6.37 5.31 0.66
C TRP A 60 -6.16 6.81 0.53
N PHE A 61 -5.29 7.39 1.36
CA PHE A 61 -4.96 8.82 1.32
C PHE A 61 -4.45 9.23 -0.06
N VAL A 62 -3.47 8.51 -0.62
CA VAL A 62 -2.91 8.81 -1.94
C VAL A 62 -3.99 8.73 -3.03
N LEU A 63 -4.77 7.65 -3.06
CA LEU A 63 -5.81 7.47 -4.07
C LEU A 63 -6.92 8.52 -3.95
N ARG A 64 -7.34 8.86 -2.73
CA ARG A 64 -8.37 9.86 -2.44
C ARG A 64 -7.94 11.25 -2.88
N ASN A 65 -6.71 11.64 -2.56
CA ASN A 65 -6.14 12.94 -2.93
C ASN A 65 -5.90 13.02 -4.44
N LEU A 66 -5.41 11.95 -5.06
CA LEU A 66 -5.23 11.91 -6.50
C LEU A 66 -6.55 12.05 -7.26
N ALA A 67 -7.63 11.42 -6.75
CA ALA A 67 -8.97 11.59 -7.31
C ALA A 67 -9.46 13.04 -7.17
N ALA A 68 -9.25 13.66 -6.01
CA ALA A 68 -9.61 15.07 -5.77
C ALA A 68 -8.84 16.03 -6.69
N TYR A 69 -7.53 15.82 -6.84
CA TYR A 69 -6.69 16.61 -7.74
C TYR A 69 -7.11 16.48 -9.21
N ARG A 70 -7.47 15.27 -9.66
CA ARG A 70 -7.98 15.08 -11.04
C ARG A 70 -9.32 15.79 -11.26
N SER A 71 -10.16 15.89 -10.24
CA SER A 71 -11.43 16.62 -10.37
C SER A 71 -11.26 18.13 -10.44
N SER A 72 -10.21 18.71 -9.84
CA SER A 72 -9.96 20.16 -9.90
C SER A 72 -9.32 20.63 -11.22
N LEU A 73 -8.83 19.70 -12.04
CA LEU A 73 -8.25 20.01 -13.36
C LEU A 73 -9.28 19.96 -14.51
N ARG A 74 -10.52 19.57 -14.22
CA ARG A 74 -11.65 19.56 -15.16
C ARG A 74 -12.48 20.82 -14.98
#